data_AF-A0A2U1WAD7-F1
#
_entry.id   AF-A0A2U1WAD7-F1
#
_cell.length_a   1.000
_cell.length_b   1.000
_cell.length_c   1.000
_cell.angle_alpha   90.00
_cell.angle_beta   90.00
_cell.angle_gamma   90.00
#
_symmetry.space_group_name_H-M   'P 1'
#
loop_
_entity.id
_entity.type
_entity.pdbx_description
1 polymer ?
#
loop_
_entity_poly.entity_id
_entity_poly.type
_entity_poly.pdbx_seq_one_letter_code
_entity_poly.pdbx_strand_id
1 'polypeptide(L)' 'MSRIDFSHLSPQERLELAEDLLDSLKDADIPLTAGMRAELDRRNSSFSETSAHAVPWETVRARVRQRDA' A
#
# COMPACT_ATOMS: atom_id res chain seq x y z
N MET A 1 -3.01 11.85 20.95
CA MET A 1 -3.50 12.28 19.63
C MET A 1 -5.01 12.28 19.66
N SER A 2 -5.62 13.38 19.24
CA SER A 2 -7.07 13.49 19.06
C SER A 2 -7.50 12.55 17.93
N ARG A 3 -8.60 11.83 18.11
CA ARG A 3 -9.15 10.94 17.07
C ARG A 3 -10.02 11.77 16.13
N ILE A 4 -9.73 11.69 14.83
CA ILE A 4 -10.63 12.26 13.81
C ILE A 4 -11.86 11.35 13.73
N ASP A 5 -13.05 11.93 13.89
CA ASP A 5 -14.30 11.19 13.72
C ASP A 5 -14.74 11.22 12.25
N PHE A 6 -14.81 10.03 11.66
CA PHE A 6 -15.27 9.77 10.29
C PHE A 6 -16.40 8.73 10.28
N SER A 7 -17.03 8.47 11.43
CA SER A 7 -18.09 7.47 11.57
C SER A 7 -19.32 7.77 10.71
N HIS A 8 -19.54 9.04 10.38
CA HIS A 8 -20.60 9.53 9.50
C HIS A 8 -20.39 9.18 8.02
N LEU A 9 -19.17 8.81 7.61
CA LEU A 9 -18.87 8.43 6.23
C LEU A 9 -19.30 6.98 5.95
N SER A 10 -19.85 6.77 4.76
CA SER A 10 -20.06 5.45 4.17
C SER A 10 -18.72 4.73 3.92
N PRO A 11 -18.70 3.41 3.70
CA PRO A 11 -17.47 2.70 3.39
C PRO A 11 -16.74 3.22 2.15
N GLN A 12 -17.47 3.69 1.13
CA GLN A 12 -16.89 4.24 -0.09
C GLN A 12 -16.22 5.60 0.18
N GLU A 13 -16.92 6.51 0.86
CA GLU A 13 -16.37 7.83 1.23
C GLU A 13 -15.15 7.70 2.16
N ARG A 14 -15.04 6.64 2.94
CA ARG A 14 -13.84 6.36 3.75
C ARG A 14 -12.64 5.97 2.89
N LEU A 15 -12.85 5.27 1.79
CA LEU A 15 -11.78 4.92 0.86
C LEU A 15 -11.31 6.17 0.11
N GLU A 16 -12.25 6.99 -0.36
CA GLU A 16 -11.96 8.27 -1.02
C GLU A 16 -11.20 9.21 -0.07
N LEU A 17 -11.65 9.35 1.19
CA LEU A 17 -10.91 10.11 2.19
C LEU A 17 -9.49 9.58 2.41
N ALA A 18 -9.29 8.26 2.39
CA ALA A 18 -7.95 7.69 2.54
C ALA A 18 -7.04 8.05 1.35
N GLU A 19 -7.58 8.05 0.13
CA GLU A 19 -6.88 8.49 -1.08
C GLU A 19 -6.54 9.99 -1.00
N ASP A 20 -7.52 10.85 -0.70
CA ASP A 20 -7.32 12.30 -0.55
C ASP A 20 -6.25 12.63 0.50
N LEU A 21 -6.27 11.92 1.63
CA LEU A 21 -5.27 12.10 2.68
C LEU A 21 -3.88 11.71 2.21
N LEU A 22 -3.75 10.61 1.45
CA LEU A 22 -2.47 10.19 0.88
C LEU A 22 -1.97 11.21 -0.16
N ASP A 23 -2.85 11.67 -1.04
CA ASP A 23 -2.53 12.66 -2.08
C ASP A 23 -2.18 14.04 -1.51
N SER A 24 -2.68 14.35 -0.30
CA SER A 24 -2.37 15.61 0.37
C SER A 24 -0.92 15.70 0.87
N LEU A 25 -0.21 14.56 0.97
CA LEU A 25 1.15 14.48 1.50
C LEU A 25 2.18 14.76 0.41
N LYS A 26 3.23 15.49 0.76
CA LYS A 26 4.42 15.68 -0.09
C LYS A 26 5.51 14.72 0.36
N ASP A 27 6.41 14.35 -0.55
CA ASP A 27 7.60 13.54 -0.21
C ASP A 27 8.42 14.11 0.95
N ALA A 28 8.44 15.45 1.08
CA ALA A 28 9.12 16.15 2.16
C ALA A 28 8.47 15.95 3.54
N ASP A 29 7.17 15.66 3.58
CA ASP A 29 6.43 15.43 4.83
C ASP A 29 6.74 14.04 5.42
N ILE A 30 7.19 13.11 4.57
CA ILE A 30 7.54 11.72 4.96
C ILE A 30 8.94 11.37 4.41
N PRO A 31 10.01 11.95 4.98
CA PRO A 31 11.35 11.74 4.47
C PRO A 31 11.80 10.30 4.69
N LEU A 32 12.23 9.64 3.61
CA LEU A 32 12.81 8.30 3.69
C LEU A 32 14.20 8.33 4.32
N THR A 33 14.39 7.48 5.33
CA THR A 33 15.71 7.23 5.91
C THR A 33 16.67 6.69 4.85
N ALA A 34 17.98 6.85 5.08
CA ALA A 34 19.00 6.30 4.19
C ALA A 34 18.84 4.78 3.99
N GLY A 35 18.51 4.05 5.07
CA GLY A 35 18.27 2.61 5.00
C GLY A 35 17.05 2.23 4.16
N MET A 36 15.94 2.97 4.28
CA MET A 36 14.74 2.72 3.46
C MET A 36 15.02 2.97 1.98
N ARG A 37 15.74 4.06 1.66
CA ARG A 37 16.11 4.39 0.28
C ARG A 37 17.00 3.30 -0.32
N ALA A 38 18.03 2.86 0.40
CA ALA A 38 18.91 1.77 -0.04
C ALA A 38 18.14 0.46 -0.29
N GLU A 39 17.15 0.13 0.55
CA GLU A 39 16.32 -1.06 0.35
C GLU A 39 15.40 -0.94 -0.88
N LEU A 40 14.81 0.24 -1.11
CA LEU A 40 14.02 0.47 -2.33
C LEU A 40 14.89 0.36 -3.58
N ASP A 41 16.09 0.95 -3.57
CA ASP A 41 17.05 0.87 -4.68
C ASP A 41 17.44 -0.58 -4.97
N ARG A 42 17.70 -1.38 -3.92
CA ARG A 42 17.99 -2.81 -4.04
C ARG A 42 16.84 -3.58 -4.69
N ARG A 43 15.59 -3.34 -4.27
CA ARG A 43 14.41 -4.01 -4.82
C ARG A 43 14.11 -3.62 -6.26
N ASN A 44 14.25 -2.34 -6.58
CA ASN A 44 14.06 -1.84 -7.94
C ASN A 44 15.10 -2.44 -8.89
N SER A 45 16.35 -2.55 -8.44
CA SER A 45 17.43 -3.18 -9.23
C SER A 45 17.15 -4.65 -9.53
N SER A 46 16.56 -5.40 -8.59
CA SER A 46 16.19 -6.81 -8.79
C SER A 46 14.77 -7.01 -9.34
N PHE A 47 14.03 -5.94 -9.66
CA PHE A 47 12.60 -6.03 -9.98
C PHE A 47 12.34 -6.82 -11.27
N SER A 48 13.15 -6.61 -12.31
CA SER A 48 13.01 -7.36 -13.58
C SER A 48 13.07 -8.87 -13.35
N GLU A 49 14.02 -9.33 -12.55
CA GLU A 49 14.17 -10.76 -12.22
C GLU A 49 13.06 -11.24 -11.28
N THR A 50 12.72 -10.44 -10.26
CA THR A 50 11.71 -10.80 -9.26
C THR A 50 10.30 -10.84 -9.86
N SER A 51 10.01 -9.99 -10.85
CA SER A 51 8.71 -9.91 -11.51
C SER A 51 8.36 -11.20 -12.27
N ALA A 52 9.36 -11.98 -12.71
CA ALA A 52 9.14 -13.29 -13.31
C ALA A 52 8.50 -14.30 -12.33
N HIS A 53 8.61 -14.04 -11.02
CA HIS A 53 8.00 -14.81 -9.95
C HIS A 53 6.69 -14.19 -9.43
N ALA A 54 6.20 -13.11 -10.05
CA ALA A 54 4.94 -12.49 -9.66
C ALA A 54 3.77 -13.47 -9.88
N VAL A 55 2.88 -13.51 -8.90
CA VAL A 55 1.65 -14.30 -8.97
C VAL A 55 0.49 -13.34 -9.25
N PRO A 56 -0.37 -13.61 -10.26
CA PRO A 56 -1.54 -12.80 -10.51
C PRO A 56 -2.41 -12.67 -9.25
N TRP A 57 -2.95 -11.48 -9.02
CA TRP A 57 -3.74 -11.18 -7.82
C TRP A 57 -4.93 -12.14 -7.68
N GLU A 58 -5.57 -12.50 -8.78
CA GLU A 58 -6.68 -13.44 -8.86
C GLU A 58 -6.30 -14.80 -8.27
N THR A 59 -5.07 -15.27 -8.53
CA THR A 59 -4.55 -16.53 -8.00
C THR A 59 -4.34 -16.44 -6.49
N VAL A 60 -3.78 -15.34 -5.99
CA VAL A 60 -3.60 -15.11 -4.54
C VAL A 60 -4.97 -15.04 -3.85
N ARG A 61 -5.90 -14.25 -4.41
CA ARG A 61 -7.25 -14.06 -3.90
C ARG A 61 -8.03 -15.38 -3.83
N ALA A 62 -7.90 -16.24 -4.84
CA ALA A 62 -8.51 -17.56 -4.84
C ALA A 62 -7.97 -18.45 -3.71
N ARG A 63 -6.64 -18.46 -3.50
CA ARG A 63 -6.01 -19.22 -2.41
C ARG A 63 -6.45 -18.77 -1.02
N VAL A 64 -6.54 -17.45 -0.79
CA VAL A 64 -6.99 -16.90 0.50
C VAL A 64 -8.43 -17.33 0.79
N ARG A 65 -9.33 -17.20 -0.20
CA ARG A 65 -10.74 -17.60 -0.04
C ARG A 65 -10.94 -19.09 0.21
N GLN A 66 -10.07 -19.94 -0.33
CA GLN A 66 -10.09 -21.38 -0.06
C GLN A 66 -9.62 -21.73 1.35
N ARG A 67 -8.79 -20.89 1.98
CA ARG A 67 -8.30 -21.12 3.36
C ARG A 67 -9.32 -20.76 4.42
N ASP A 68 -10.20 -19.82 4.11
CA ASP A 68 -11.23 -19.31 5.02
C ASP A 68 -12.57 -20.06 4.87
N ALA A 69 -12.61 -21.13 4.06
CA ALA A 69 -13.76 -22.01 3.81
C ALA A 69 -13.59 -23.35 4.52
#